data_AF-A0A453F4E3-F1
#
_entry.id   AF-A0A453F4E3-F1
#
_cell.length_a   1.000
_cell.length_b   1.000
_cell.length_c   1.000
_cell.angle_alpha   90.00
_cell.angle_beta   90.00
_cell.angle_gamma   90.00
#
_symmetry.space_group_name_H-M   'P 1'
#
loop_
_entity.id
_entity.type
_entity.pdbx_description
1 polymer ?
#
loop_
_entity_poly.entity_id
_entity_poly.type
_entity_poly.pdbx_seq_one_letter_code
_entity_poly.pdbx_strand_id
1 'polypeptide(L)'
;GDFVRTLVAEVRDATFASIEDVVAFVTWLDEELSFLVDEQAVLKHFDWPEKRADALRDAAARYQGLLQLEKQISSFVDDRALHRDAALGKMYSLFEKYVFLSHGWVT
;
A
#
# COMPACT_ATOMS: atom_id res chain seq x y z
N GLY A 1 15.10 5.89 -30.58
CA GLY A 1 16.38 5.61 -29.89
C GLY A 1 16.74 6.71 -28.94
N ASP A 2 16.72 7.97 -29.40
CA ASP A 2 17.16 9.11 -28.58
C ASP A 2 16.26 9.37 -27.37
N PHE A 3 14.94 9.13 -27.51
CA PHE A 3 14.01 9.16 -26.38
C PHE A 3 14.47 8.30 -25.19
N VAL A 4 14.75 7.01 -25.43
CA VAL A 4 15.18 6.09 -24.36
C VAL A 4 16.58 6.46 -23.84
N ARG A 5 17.47 6.98 -24.69
CA ARG A 5 18.78 7.49 -24.24
C ARG A 5 18.65 8.68 -23.29
N THR A 6 17.70 9.57 -23.53
CA THR A 6 17.38 10.67 -22.61
C THR A 6 16.86 10.12 -21.28
N LEU A 7 15.90 9.18 -21.30
CA LEU A 7 15.40 8.56 -20.07
C LEU A 7 16.52 7.87 -19.27
N VAL A 8 17.45 7.19 -19.94
CA VAL A 8 18.63 6.59 -19.30
C VAL A 8 19.48 7.64 -18.58
N ALA A 9 19.71 8.79 -19.19
CA ALA A 9 20.47 9.88 -18.57
C ALA A 9 19.70 10.46 -17.37
N GLU A 10 18.41 10.75 -17.54
CA GLU A 10 17.55 11.27 -16.46
C GLU A 10 17.58 10.35 -15.23
N VAL A 11 17.38 9.04 -15.39
CA VAL A 11 17.42 8.10 -14.25
C VAL A 11 18.80 8.04 -13.60
N ARG A 12 19.90 8.20 -14.36
CA ARG A 12 21.27 8.19 -13.81
C ARG A 12 21.62 9.47 -13.07
N ASP A 13 21.11 10.61 -13.54
CA ASP A 13 21.52 11.92 -13.05
C ASP A 13 20.53 12.48 -12.02
N ALA A 14 19.33 11.90 -11.91
CA ALA A 14 18.29 12.36 -11.00
C ALA A 14 18.75 12.37 -9.53
N THR A 15 18.70 13.55 -8.90
CA THR A 15 18.98 13.72 -7.48
C THR A 15 17.74 14.28 -6.80
N PHE A 16 17.44 13.79 -5.60
CA PHE A 16 16.19 14.08 -4.91
C PHE A 16 16.49 14.70 -3.55
N ALA A 17 15.76 15.76 -3.20
CA ALA A 17 15.87 16.39 -1.88
C ALA A 17 14.93 15.72 -0.87
N SER A 18 13.84 15.12 -1.34
CA SER A 18 12.80 14.50 -0.54
C SER A 18 12.27 13.20 -1.17
N ILE A 19 11.53 12.41 -0.38
CA ILE A 19 10.89 11.18 -0.88
C ILE A 19 9.69 11.51 -1.78
N GLU A 20 9.06 12.67 -1.58
CA GLU A 20 8.01 13.20 -2.43
C GLU A 20 8.52 13.47 -3.85
N ASP A 21 9.74 14.00 -3.98
CA ASP A 21 10.38 14.20 -5.29
C ASP A 21 10.62 12.86 -6.00
N VAL A 22 10.97 11.81 -5.25
CA VAL A 22 11.12 10.44 -5.79
C VAL A 22 9.78 9.92 -6.30
N VAL A 23 8.69 10.11 -5.55
CA VAL A 23 7.34 9.71 -5.99
C VAL A 23 6.91 10.44 -7.26
N ALA A 24 7.14 11.76 -7.31
CA ALA A 24 6.82 12.56 -8.48
C ALA A 24 7.63 12.11 -9.71
N PHE A 25 8.93 11.87 -9.53
CA PHE A 25 9.79 11.37 -10.60
C PHE A 25 9.40 9.99 -11.09
N VAL A 26 9.09 9.05 -10.19
CA VAL A 26 8.63 7.70 -10.57
C VAL A 26 7.32 7.78 -11.35
N THR A 27 6.39 8.63 -10.93
CA THR A 27 5.11 8.82 -11.64
C THR A 27 5.34 9.33 -13.05
N TRP A 28 6.17 10.37 -13.21
CA TRP A 28 6.56 10.86 -14.53
C TRP A 28 7.28 9.79 -15.36
N LEU A 29 8.21 9.05 -14.75
CA LEU A 29 8.98 8.04 -15.45
C LEU A 29 8.09 6.91 -15.98
N ASP A 30 7.12 6.46 -15.19
CA ASP A 30 6.18 5.42 -15.59
C ASP A 30 5.24 5.92 -16.70
N GLU A 31 4.84 7.20 -16.68
CA GLU A 31 4.12 7.84 -17.79
C GLU A 31 4.96 7.87 -19.07
N GLU A 32 6.23 8.27 -19.01
CA GLU A 32 7.12 8.29 -20.17
C GLU A 32 7.37 6.89 -20.74
N LEU A 33 7.55 5.89 -19.88
CA LEU A 33 7.74 4.51 -20.31
C LEU A 33 6.47 3.89 -20.89
N SER A 34 5.28 4.39 -20.52
CA SER A 34 4.00 3.96 -21.10
C SER A 34 3.87 4.22 -22.60
N PHE A 35 4.68 5.14 -23.15
CA PHE A 35 4.74 5.38 -24.60
C PHE A 35 5.49 4.28 -25.38
N LEU A 36 6.16 3.36 -24.68
CA LEU A 36 6.85 2.23 -25.31
C LEU A 36 5.84 1.09 -25.58
N VAL A 37 5.91 0.51 -26.78
CA VAL A 37 5.04 -0.61 -27.18
C VAL A 37 5.32 -1.88 -26.35
N ASP A 38 6.60 -2.13 -26.06
CA ASP A 38 7.05 -3.19 -25.15
C ASP A 38 8.25 -2.64 -24.36
N GLU A 39 7.99 -2.15 -23.16
CA GLU A 39 9.01 -1.56 -22.29
C GLU A 39 10.19 -2.52 -22.08
N GLN A 40 9.93 -3.77 -21.69
CA GLN A 40 10.99 -4.73 -21.36
C GLN A 40 11.85 -5.09 -22.57
N ALA A 41 11.24 -5.28 -23.74
CA ALA A 41 11.99 -5.57 -24.95
C ALA A 41 12.82 -4.36 -25.39
N VAL A 42 12.24 -3.16 -25.35
CA VAL A 42 12.94 -1.93 -25.74
C VAL A 42 14.11 -1.66 -24.80
N LEU A 43 13.91 -1.69 -23.48
CA LEU A 43 14.93 -1.33 -22.50
C LEU A 43 16.14 -2.28 -22.52
N LYS A 44 15.99 -3.55 -22.89
CA LYS A 44 17.10 -4.51 -23.05
C LYS A 44 18.12 -4.11 -24.12
N HIS A 45 17.73 -3.27 -25.07
CA HIS A 45 18.62 -2.77 -26.11
C HIS A 45 19.39 -1.50 -25.71
N PHE A 46 19.15 -0.98 -24.50
CA PHE A 46 19.83 0.19 -23.95
C PHE A 46 20.53 -0.17 -22.65
N ASP A 47 21.52 0.63 -22.24
CA ASP A 47 22.17 0.50 -20.93
C ASP A 47 21.26 1.04 -19.82
N TRP A 48 20.05 0.49 -19.72
CA TRP A 48 19.02 0.90 -18.77
C TRP A 48 19.53 0.74 -17.33
N PRO A 49 19.48 1.78 -16.49
CA PRO A 49 19.90 1.72 -15.09
C PRO A 49 18.88 0.99 -14.21
N GLU A 50 18.60 -0.28 -14.52
CA GLU A 50 17.55 -1.12 -13.94
C GLU A 50 17.54 -1.08 -12.41
N LYS A 51 18.69 -1.38 -11.79
CA LYS A 51 18.83 -1.39 -10.31
C LYS A 51 18.41 -0.07 -9.66
N ARG A 52 18.68 1.06 -10.31
CA ARG A 52 18.33 2.38 -9.77
C ARG A 52 16.85 2.67 -10.00
N ALA A 53 16.33 2.40 -11.21
CA ALA A 53 14.93 2.56 -11.51
C ALA A 53 14.05 1.73 -10.54
N ASP A 54 14.41 0.47 -10.32
CA ASP A 54 13.70 -0.42 -9.39
C ASP A 54 13.77 0.09 -7.95
N ALA A 55 14.95 0.55 -7.50
CA ALA A 55 15.09 1.12 -6.16
C ALA A 55 14.23 2.37 -5.95
N LEU A 56 14.11 3.24 -6.98
CA LEU A 56 13.25 4.43 -6.92
C LEU A 56 11.77 4.05 -6.86
N ARG A 57 11.34 3.11 -7.70
CA ARG A 57 9.97 2.58 -7.69
C ARG A 57 9.61 1.92 -6.36
N ASP A 58 10.51 1.10 -5.83
CA ASP A 58 10.35 0.47 -4.51
C ASP A 58 10.23 1.52 -3.40
N ALA A 59 11.07 2.55 -3.42
CA ALA A 59 11.03 3.62 -2.43
C ALA A 59 9.71 4.40 -2.50
N ALA A 60 9.27 4.78 -3.70
CA ALA A 60 8.00 5.47 -3.92
C ALA A 60 6.81 4.63 -3.44
N ALA A 61 6.74 3.36 -3.82
CA ALA A 61 5.66 2.45 -3.44
C ALA A 61 5.59 2.24 -1.91
N ARG A 62 6.74 2.07 -1.25
CA ARG A 62 6.81 1.92 0.21
C ARG A 62 6.33 3.18 0.92
N TYR A 63 6.74 4.37 0.45
CA TYR A 63 6.31 5.62 1.04
C TYR A 63 4.80 5.85 0.90
N GLN A 64 4.24 5.60 -0.28
CA GLN A 64 2.79 5.66 -0.48
C GLN A 64 2.03 4.67 0.40
N GLY A 65 2.57 3.46 0.59
CA GLY A 65 2.03 2.48 1.53
C GLY A 65 2.02 2.99 2.98
N LEU A 66 3.06 3.70 3.40
CA LEU A 66 3.11 4.32 4.73
C LEU A 66 2.08 5.45 4.88
N LEU A 67 1.90 6.30 3.86
CA LEU A 67 0.86 7.34 3.88
C LEU A 67 -0.55 6.75 3.96
N GLN A 68 -0.80 5.66 3.26
CA GLN A 68 -2.07 4.94 3.36
C GLN A 68 -2.29 4.38 4.75
N LEU A 69 -1.26 3.78 5.36
CA LEU A 69 -1.32 3.25 6.72
C LEU A 69 -1.57 4.37 7.74
N GLU A 70 -0.87 5.49 7.63
CA GLU A 70 -1.08 6.66 8.48
C GLU A 70 -2.51 7.17 8.39
N LYS A 71 -3.08 7.25 7.18
CA LYS A 71 -4.48 7.63 6.98
C LYS A 71 -5.44 6.64 7.64
N GLN A 72 -5.18 5.33 7.51
CA GLN A 72 -5.99 4.29 8.15
C GLN A 72 -5.96 4.43 9.68
N ILE A 73 -4.77 4.59 10.26
CA ILE A 73 -4.58 4.79 11.70
C ILE A 73 -5.26 6.07 12.17
N SER A 74 -5.13 7.17 11.41
CA SER A 74 -5.75 8.45 11.77
C SER A 74 -7.28 8.41 11.68
N SER A 75 -7.82 7.63 10.74
CA SER A 75 -9.27 7.39 10.61
C SER A 75 -9.82 6.37 11.60
N PHE A 76 -8.94 5.66 12.32
CA PHE A 76 -9.34 4.63 13.25
C PHE A 76 -10.00 5.29 14.48
N VAL A 77 -11.30 5.07 14.61
CA VAL A 77 -12.04 5.43 15.81
C VAL A 77 -12.07 4.21 16.73
N ASP A 78 -11.42 4.32 17.89
CA ASP A 78 -11.48 3.33 18.97
C ASP A 78 -12.88 3.34 19.60
N ASP A 79 -13.79 2.56 19.00
CA ASP A 79 -15.18 2.53 19.43
C ASP A 79 -15.36 1.57 20.61
N ARG A 80 -15.02 2.06 21.81
CA ARG A 80 -15.13 1.29 23.07
C ARG A 80 -16.56 0.84 23.36
N ALA A 81 -17.56 1.52 22.81
CA ALA A 81 -18.96 1.14 22.93
C ALA A 81 -19.26 -0.15 22.15
N LEU A 82 -18.71 -0.31 20.93
CA LEU A 82 -18.78 -1.55 20.15
C LEU A 82 -18.15 -2.75 20.87
N HIS A 83 -17.01 -2.54 21.55
CA HIS A 83 -16.38 -3.57 22.37
C HIS A 83 -17.23 -3.96 23.60
N ARG A 84 -17.90 -2.99 24.22
CA ARG A 84 -18.83 -3.21 25.33
C ARG A 84 -20.07 -3.99 24.87
N ASP A 85 -20.68 -3.61 23.75
CA ASP A 85 -21.87 -4.29 23.23
C ASP A 85 -21.54 -5.72 22.79
N ALA A 86 -20.38 -5.93 22.16
CA ALA A 86 -19.90 -7.27 21.83
C ALA A 86 -19.63 -8.13 23.08
N ALA A 87 -19.08 -7.54 24.14
CA ALA A 87 -18.88 -8.24 25.42
C ALA A 87 -20.20 -8.53 26.14
N LEU A 88 -21.14 -7.58 26.14
CA LEU A 88 -22.47 -7.73 26.72
C LEU A 88 -23.30 -8.78 25.97
N GLY A 89 -23.22 -8.82 24.63
CA GLY A 89 -23.86 -9.86 23.83
C GLY A 89 -23.33 -11.26 24.14
N LYS A 90 -22.01 -11.40 24.36
CA LYS A 90 -21.41 -12.67 24.83
C LYS A 90 -21.89 -13.05 26.23
N MET A 91 -21.98 -12.09 27.14
CA MET A 91 -22.52 -12.34 28.48
C MET A 91 -23.99 -12.76 28.43
N TYR A 92 -24.82 -12.09 27.63
CA TYR A 92 -26.24 -12.38 27.50
C TYR A 92 -26.49 -13.77 26.88
N SER A 93 -25.76 -14.12 25.82
CA SER A 93 -25.86 -15.46 25.22
C SER A 93 -25.39 -16.59 26.14
N LEU A 94 -24.39 -16.33 27.01
CA LEU A 94 -24.03 -17.26 28.08
C LEU A 94 -25.17 -17.38 29.10
N PHE A 95 -25.75 -16.26 29.54
CA PHE A 95 -26.90 -16.28 30.46
C PHE A 95 -28.08 -17.06 29.88
N GLU A 96 -28.47 -16.81 28.63
CA GLU A 96 -29.52 -17.59 27.97
C GLU A 96 -29.18 -19.08 27.95
N LYS A 97 -27.95 -19.44 27.55
CA LYS A 97 -27.53 -20.84 27.52
C LYS A 97 -27.63 -21.52 28.89
N TYR A 98 -27.25 -20.84 29.98
CA TYR A 98 -27.39 -21.36 31.34
C TYR A 98 -28.85 -21.41 31.82
N VAL A 99 -29.67 -20.42 31.46
CA VAL A 99 -31.10 -20.41 31.79
C VAL A 99 -31.84 -21.54 31.07
N PHE A 100 -31.57 -21.75 29.77
CA PHE A 100 -32.10 -22.89 29.00
C PHE A 100 -31.63 -24.23 29.56
N LEU A 101 -30.36 -24.34 29.99
CA LEU A 101 -29.85 -25.55 30.66
C LEU A 101 -30.46 -25.76 32.05
N SER A 102 -30.89 -24.73 32.76
CA SER A 102 -31.53 -24.88 34.08
C SER A 102 -33.02 -25.27 34.01
N HIS A 103 -33.71 -24.89 32.93
CA HIS A 103 -35.14 -25.20 32.74
C HIS A 103 -35.38 -26.46 31.90
N GLY A 104 -34.38 -26.97 31.16
CA GLY A 104 -34.48 -28.18 30.35
C GLY A 104 -34.33 -29.52 31.09
N TRP A 105 -34.10 -29.51 32.41
CA TRP A 105 -34.06 -30.73 33.24
C TRP A 105 -35.31 -30.92 34.13
N VAL A 106 -36.33 -30.09 33.95
CA VAL A 106 -37.64 -30.24 34.62
C VAL A 106 -38.76 -30.22 33.58
N THR A 107 -38.74 -31.18 32.65
CA THR A 107 -39.91 -31.83 32.05
C THR A 107 -39.49 -33.18 31.51
#